data_AF-A0A423W9B8-F1
#
_entry.id   AF-A0A423W9B8-F1
#
_cell.length_a   1.000
_cell.length_b   1.000
_cell.length_c   1.000
_cell.angle_alpha   90.00
_cell.angle_beta   90.00
_cell.angle_gamma   90.00
#
_symmetry.space_group_name_H-M   'P 1'
#
loop_
_entity.id
_entity.type
_entity.pdbx_description
1 polymer ?
#
loop_
_entity_poly.entity_id
_entity_poly.type
_entity_poly.pdbx_seq_one_letter_code
_entity_poly.pdbx_strand_id
1 'polypeptide(L)'
;MHSHGSKHFSSASKSGPQHIWQDGDVAFLKTSNAFNLRDYDDLIGSRYMHEKATCHPVIILKAASGGAIVTPVTAFSSGTENNFLPPWQQKYHRRKCLDDFRAFVGTRRPNNKHASLKLADPKMQMPKPQASWVYLGHFWAVPYSVLGWFNKAPSLLQVSKDSLAQLRQDIKQKYESQLRDALDRLGEPPAVAHTTTAPTTKGPPPESHAATPVMTVSTQQATGKVAMSYSNVLSGISGAVITQLSGLNKDTDGSKSYHAMRITALRA
;
A
#
# COMPACT_ATOMS: atom_id res chain seq x y z
N MET A 1 47.83 -31.03 -1.78
CA MET A 1 47.11 -30.34 -0.69
C MET A 1 46.81 -28.92 -1.16
N HIS A 2 45.59 -28.64 -1.62
CA HIS A 2 45.19 -27.27 -2.01
C HIS A 2 44.02 -26.84 -1.12
N SER A 3 44.32 -25.97 -0.17
CA SER A 3 43.33 -25.35 0.71
C SER A 3 42.59 -24.25 -0.04
N HIS A 4 41.32 -24.49 -0.36
CA HIS A 4 40.41 -23.44 -0.82
C HIS A 4 39.96 -22.59 0.37
N GLY A 5 40.53 -21.39 0.48
CA GLY A 5 40.07 -20.36 1.40
C GLY A 5 38.73 -19.78 0.94
N SER A 6 37.66 -20.12 1.66
CA SER A 6 36.34 -19.50 1.52
C SER A 6 36.40 -18.06 2.01
N LYS A 7 36.33 -17.09 1.09
CA LYS A 7 36.17 -15.67 1.43
C LYS A 7 34.70 -15.41 1.73
N HIS A 8 34.36 -15.38 3.01
CA HIS A 8 33.09 -14.85 3.49
C HIS A 8 33.01 -13.35 3.16
N PHE A 9 32.21 -12.99 2.16
CA PHE A 9 31.79 -11.61 1.95
C PHE A 9 30.71 -11.28 2.98
N SER A 10 31.13 -10.85 4.18
CA SER A 10 30.25 -10.11 5.09
C SER A 10 29.99 -8.73 4.49
N SER A 11 28.98 -8.66 3.61
CA SER A 11 28.42 -7.39 3.16
C SER A 11 27.63 -6.79 4.32
N ALA A 12 28.31 -6.08 5.20
CA ALA A 12 27.68 -5.18 6.15
C ALA A 12 26.96 -4.09 5.35
N SER A 13 25.67 -4.29 5.08
CA SER A 13 24.81 -3.27 4.52
C SER A 13 24.78 -2.11 5.51
N LYS A 14 25.48 -1.01 5.18
CA LYS A 14 25.35 0.26 5.91
C LYS A 14 23.86 0.58 5.99
N SER A 15 23.32 0.62 7.20
CA SER A 15 21.95 1.08 7.44
C SER A 15 21.88 2.52 6.92
N GLY A 16 21.15 2.72 5.83
CA GLY A 16 20.86 4.06 5.34
C GLY A 16 20.20 4.90 6.44
N PRO A 17 20.20 6.24 6.32
CA PRO A 17 19.53 7.11 7.27
C PRO A 17 18.10 6.61 7.51
N GLN A 18 17.74 6.36 8.76
CA GLN A 18 16.35 6.03 9.10
C GLN A 18 15.48 7.25 8.82
N HIS A 19 14.64 7.15 7.79
CA HIS A 19 13.65 8.18 7.51
C HIS A 19 12.64 8.24 8.66
N ILE A 20 12.41 9.45 9.16
CA ILE A 20 11.37 9.70 10.15
C ILE A 20 10.09 10.02 9.39
N TRP A 21 9.13 9.11 9.46
CA TRP A 21 7.84 9.25 8.82
C TRP A 21 7.08 10.47 9.35
N GLN A 22 6.49 11.23 8.43
CA GLN A 22 5.70 12.41 8.74
C GLN A 22 4.27 12.30 8.21
N ASP A 23 3.42 13.16 8.75
CA ASP A 23 2.07 13.40 8.26
C ASP A 23 2.09 13.75 6.76
N GLY A 24 1.28 13.01 5.99
CA GLY A 24 1.14 13.21 4.55
C GLY A 24 2.16 12.47 3.70
N ASP A 25 3.21 11.87 4.28
CA ASP A 25 4.15 11.03 3.52
C ASP A 25 3.41 9.88 2.83
N VAL A 26 3.83 9.55 1.62
CA VAL A 26 3.39 8.34 0.91
C VAL A 26 4.43 7.25 1.12
N ALA A 27 4.12 6.33 2.02
CA ALA A 27 4.91 5.13 2.27
C ALA A 27 4.45 3.97 1.37
N PHE A 28 5.14 2.84 1.46
CA PHE A 28 4.71 1.57 0.91
C PHE A 28 4.42 0.59 2.04
N LEU A 29 3.22 0.03 2.09
CA LEU A 29 2.91 -1.04 3.05
C LEU A 29 3.52 -2.34 2.54
N LYS A 30 4.48 -2.90 3.29
CA LYS A 30 5.19 -4.12 2.91
C LYS A 30 4.23 -5.29 2.71
N THR A 31 4.69 -6.31 2.00
CA THR A 31 3.97 -7.59 1.92
C THR A 31 3.83 -8.22 3.31
N SER A 32 2.72 -8.91 3.56
CA SER A 32 2.46 -9.62 4.83
C SER A 32 3.60 -10.57 5.20
N ASN A 33 4.25 -11.22 4.22
CA ASN A 33 5.38 -12.12 4.45
C ASN A 33 6.66 -11.42 4.94
N ALA A 34 6.72 -10.09 4.85
CA ALA A 34 7.84 -9.29 5.35
C ALA A 34 7.56 -8.70 6.74
N PHE A 35 6.39 -8.98 7.32
CA PHE A 35 6.09 -8.59 8.70
C PHE A 35 6.81 -9.56 9.64
N ASN A 36 7.22 -9.07 10.81
CA ASN A 36 7.61 -10.00 11.87
C ASN A 36 6.33 -10.72 12.39
N LEU A 37 6.52 -11.85 13.08
CA LEU A 37 5.41 -12.69 13.54
C LEU A 37 4.39 -11.90 14.36
N ARG A 38 4.87 -11.04 15.25
CA ARG A 38 4.02 -10.20 16.09
C ARG A 38 3.15 -9.24 15.26
N ASP A 39 3.75 -8.46 14.36
CA ASP A 39 3.02 -7.52 13.50
C ASP A 39 2.03 -8.25 12.58
N TYR A 40 2.38 -9.46 12.13
CA TYR A 40 1.48 -10.30 11.36
C TYR A 40 0.26 -10.73 12.18
N ASP A 41 0.47 -11.27 13.37
CA ASP A 41 -0.62 -11.72 14.24
C ASP A 41 -1.52 -10.54 14.67
N ASP A 42 -0.90 -9.42 15.05
CA ASP A 42 -1.60 -8.22 15.52
C ASP A 42 -2.43 -7.56 14.41
N LEU A 43 -1.93 -7.52 13.16
CA LEU A 43 -2.61 -6.84 12.05
C LEU A 43 -3.46 -7.79 11.18
N ILE A 44 -2.89 -8.92 10.76
CA ILE A 44 -3.51 -9.84 9.80
C ILE A 44 -4.20 -11.00 10.52
N GLY A 45 -3.52 -11.65 11.47
CA GLY A 45 -4.05 -12.79 12.24
C GLY A 45 -5.32 -12.43 13.01
N SER A 46 -5.32 -11.25 13.64
CA SER A 46 -6.47 -10.67 14.35
C SER A 46 -7.61 -10.21 13.43
N ARG A 47 -7.39 -10.19 12.11
CA ARG A 47 -8.29 -9.64 11.07
C ARG A 47 -8.54 -8.15 11.17
N TYR A 48 -7.73 -7.40 11.92
CA TYR A 48 -7.82 -5.94 11.98
C TYR A 48 -7.58 -5.30 10.61
N MET A 49 -6.61 -5.81 9.86
CA MET A 49 -6.29 -5.43 8.49
C MET A 49 -6.38 -6.64 7.57
N HIS A 50 -7.07 -6.50 6.43
CA HIS A 50 -7.13 -7.56 5.45
C HIS A 50 -5.78 -7.70 4.74
N GLU A 51 -5.26 -8.92 4.58
CA GLU A 51 -4.00 -9.19 3.87
C GLU A 51 -3.87 -8.53 2.49
N LYS A 52 -4.96 -8.45 1.71
CA LYS A 52 -4.99 -7.80 0.38
C LYS A 52 -4.78 -6.28 0.42
N ALA A 53 -4.81 -5.67 1.60
CA ALA A 53 -4.46 -4.27 1.81
C ALA A 53 -2.94 -4.03 1.89
N THR A 54 -2.12 -5.09 1.97
CA THR A 54 -0.66 -5.02 1.87
C THR A 54 -0.18 -4.83 0.42
N CYS A 55 1.09 -4.48 0.23
CA CYS A 55 1.71 -4.22 -1.08
C CYS A 55 1.13 -3.01 -1.84
N HIS A 56 0.57 -2.03 -1.12
CA HIS A 56 0.06 -0.80 -1.72
C HIS A 56 0.81 0.43 -1.21
N PRO A 57 0.91 1.51 -2.02
CA PRO A 57 1.23 2.83 -1.47
C PRO A 57 0.18 3.23 -0.44
N VAL A 58 0.62 3.87 0.64
CA VAL A 58 -0.26 4.36 1.72
C VAL A 58 0.08 5.80 2.06
N ILE A 59 -0.93 6.61 2.36
CA ILE A 59 -0.74 7.96 2.89
C ILE A 59 -0.70 7.86 4.41
N ILE A 60 0.29 8.47 5.04
CA ILE A 60 0.37 8.61 6.49
C ILE A 60 -0.63 9.68 6.93
N LEU A 61 -1.76 9.22 7.46
CA LEU A 61 -2.81 10.07 8.01
C LEU A 61 -2.42 10.65 9.36
N LYS A 62 -1.58 9.99 10.16
CA LYS A 62 -1.04 10.53 11.40
C LYS A 62 0.20 9.73 11.79
N ALA A 63 1.34 10.40 11.92
CA ALA A 63 2.55 9.83 12.46
C ALA A 63 2.55 9.93 14.01
N ALA A 64 3.10 8.92 14.67
CA ALA A 64 3.36 8.90 16.11
C ALA A 64 4.70 8.20 16.41
N SER A 65 5.06 8.09 17.69
CA SER A 65 6.24 7.33 18.09
C SER A 65 5.99 5.84 17.84
N GLY A 66 6.78 5.21 16.96
CA GLY A 66 6.72 3.78 16.68
C GLY A 66 5.67 3.32 15.66
N GLY A 67 4.75 4.18 15.22
CA GLY A 67 3.72 3.80 14.26
C GLY A 67 2.99 4.98 13.62
N ALA A 68 2.04 4.66 12.75
CA ALA A 68 1.20 5.63 12.06
C ALA A 68 -0.21 5.09 11.80
N ILE A 69 -1.18 5.99 11.66
CA ILE A 69 -2.44 5.69 10.97
C ILE A 69 -2.20 5.90 9.48
N VAL A 70 -2.53 4.91 8.66
CA VAL A 70 -2.31 4.93 7.22
C VAL A 70 -3.60 4.63 6.46
N THR A 71 -3.74 5.19 5.27
CA THR A 71 -4.82 4.83 4.32
C THR A 71 -4.23 4.45 2.96
N PRO A 72 -4.63 3.31 2.36
CA PRO A 72 -4.09 2.91 1.07
C PRO A 72 -4.53 3.81 -0.07
N VAL A 73 -3.60 4.05 -0.99
CA VAL A 73 -3.92 4.52 -2.34
C VAL A 73 -4.16 3.29 -3.21
N THR A 74 -5.40 3.11 -3.62
CA THR A 74 -5.81 2.01 -4.48
C THR A 74 -5.74 2.40 -5.95
N ALA A 75 -5.19 1.49 -6.73
CA ALA A 75 -5.31 1.42 -8.19
C ALA A 75 -5.85 0.04 -8.60
N PHE A 76 -6.61 -0.61 -7.70
CA PHE A 76 -6.95 -2.02 -7.78
C PHE A 76 -7.58 -2.36 -9.13
N SER A 77 -6.98 -3.34 -9.83
CA SER A 77 -7.38 -3.77 -11.17
C SER A 77 -7.69 -2.62 -12.12
N SER A 78 -6.92 -1.53 -12.04
CA SER A 78 -7.07 -0.35 -12.89
C SER A 78 -5.77 -0.12 -13.66
N GLY A 79 -5.88 -0.20 -14.97
CA GLY A 79 -4.74 -0.16 -15.89
C GLY A 79 -5.16 0.11 -17.32
N THR A 80 -4.18 0.16 -18.22
CA THR A 80 -4.42 0.45 -19.65
C THR A 80 -5.32 -0.60 -20.30
N GLU A 81 -5.25 -1.85 -19.83
CA GLU A 81 -6.03 -2.99 -20.30
C GLU A 81 -7.55 -2.82 -20.10
N ASN A 82 -7.96 -1.94 -19.20
CA ASN A 82 -9.38 -1.69 -18.92
C ASN A 82 -9.74 -0.21 -18.85
N ASN A 83 -8.95 0.64 -19.52
CA ASN A 83 -9.16 2.09 -19.58
C ASN A 83 -9.19 2.75 -18.20
N PHE A 84 -8.33 2.28 -17.28
CA PHE A 84 -8.20 2.81 -15.93
C PHE A 84 -9.54 2.82 -15.18
N LEU A 85 -10.26 1.70 -15.25
CA LEU A 85 -11.60 1.58 -14.68
C LEU A 85 -11.59 1.93 -13.18
N PRO A 86 -12.39 2.90 -12.72
CA PRO A 86 -12.38 3.32 -11.32
C PRO A 86 -13.04 2.28 -10.40
N PRO A 87 -12.70 2.25 -9.10
CA PRO A 87 -13.19 1.25 -8.16
C PRO A 87 -14.71 1.09 -8.19
N TRP A 88 -15.49 2.18 -8.13
CA TRP A 88 -16.96 2.08 -8.09
C TRP A 88 -17.62 1.51 -9.35
N GLN A 89 -16.90 1.42 -10.47
CA GLN A 89 -17.38 0.75 -11.69
C GLN A 89 -16.99 -0.74 -11.73
N GLN A 90 -16.13 -1.19 -10.82
CA GLN A 90 -15.72 -2.58 -10.72
C GLN A 90 -16.72 -3.40 -9.91
N LYS A 91 -16.92 -4.66 -10.33
CA LYS A 91 -17.88 -5.60 -9.71
C LYS A 91 -17.72 -5.73 -8.20
N TYR A 92 -16.47 -5.76 -7.70
CA TYR A 92 -16.15 -5.95 -6.28
C TYR A 92 -16.41 -4.72 -5.40
N HIS A 93 -16.56 -3.55 -6.00
CA HIS A 93 -16.68 -2.27 -5.30
C HIS A 93 -17.97 -1.52 -5.64
N ARG A 94 -18.84 -2.08 -6.49
CA ARG A 94 -20.15 -1.50 -6.86
C ARG A 94 -21.08 -1.19 -5.67
N ARG A 95 -20.85 -1.83 -4.51
CA ARG A 95 -21.63 -1.61 -3.28
C ARG A 95 -21.04 -0.54 -2.37
N LYS A 96 -19.84 -0.07 -2.65
CA LYS A 96 -19.20 1.00 -1.87
C LYS A 96 -19.88 2.33 -2.21
N CYS A 97 -20.04 3.20 -1.21
CA CYS A 97 -20.62 4.51 -1.44
C CYS A 97 -19.66 5.36 -2.28
N LEU A 98 -20.19 6.04 -3.29
CA LEU A 98 -19.41 6.91 -4.19
C LEU A 98 -18.72 8.05 -3.42
N ASP A 99 -19.38 8.55 -2.37
CA ASP A 99 -18.89 9.64 -1.54
C ASP A 99 -17.73 9.22 -0.62
N ASP A 100 -17.38 7.94 -0.57
CA ASP A 100 -16.22 7.46 0.18
C ASP A 100 -14.93 7.44 -0.63
N PHE A 101 -14.98 7.83 -1.90
CA PHE A 101 -13.79 7.85 -2.74
C PHE A 101 -13.28 9.28 -2.92
N ARG A 102 -12.01 9.46 -2.55
CA ARG A 102 -11.19 10.61 -2.91
C ARG A 102 -10.30 10.22 -4.08
N ALA A 103 -10.04 11.14 -4.99
CA ALA A 103 -9.16 10.92 -6.14
C ALA A 103 -8.01 11.93 -6.11
N PHE A 104 -6.82 11.52 -6.56
CA PHE A 104 -5.74 12.46 -6.84
C PHE A 104 -6.04 13.30 -8.09
N VAL A 105 -5.33 14.43 -8.23
CA VAL A 105 -5.35 15.22 -9.47
C VAL A 105 -5.00 14.32 -10.67
N GLY A 106 -5.75 14.45 -11.76
CA GLY A 106 -5.61 13.62 -12.96
C GLY A 106 -6.38 12.29 -12.93
N THR A 107 -6.80 11.84 -11.74
CA THR A 107 -7.61 10.62 -11.58
C THR A 107 -9.10 10.95 -11.70
N ARG A 108 -9.86 10.08 -12.38
CA ARG A 108 -11.32 10.23 -12.48
C ARG A 108 -11.96 10.31 -11.10
N ARG A 109 -12.88 11.25 -10.90
CA ARG A 109 -13.65 11.39 -9.65
C ARG A 109 -15.00 10.69 -9.76
N PRO A 110 -15.55 10.16 -8.65
CA PRO A 110 -16.91 9.61 -8.65
C PRO A 110 -17.96 10.72 -8.78
N ASN A 111 -17.69 11.87 -8.17
CA ASN A 111 -18.52 13.08 -8.16
C ASN A 111 -17.69 14.30 -7.72
N ASN A 112 -18.35 15.46 -7.59
CA ASN A 112 -17.70 16.71 -7.24
C ASN A 112 -17.71 17.06 -5.74
N LYS A 113 -18.17 16.16 -4.84
CA LYS A 113 -18.30 16.48 -3.40
C LYS A 113 -16.98 16.76 -2.71
N HIS A 114 -15.95 15.98 -3.05
CA HIS A 114 -14.63 16.09 -2.41
C HIS A 114 -13.59 16.62 -3.37
N ALA A 115 -12.86 17.67 -2.98
CA ALA A 115 -11.74 18.18 -3.77
C ALA A 115 -10.70 17.08 -4.06
N SER A 116 -10.02 17.19 -5.21
CA SER A 116 -8.94 16.27 -5.56
C SER A 116 -7.79 16.37 -4.56
N LEU A 117 -7.23 15.22 -4.20
CA LEU A 117 -5.98 15.13 -3.45
C LEU A 117 -4.82 15.67 -4.30
N LYS A 118 -4.02 16.54 -3.70
CA LYS A 118 -2.82 17.12 -4.32
C LYS A 118 -1.57 16.60 -3.61
N LEU A 119 -0.50 16.41 -4.37
CA LEU A 119 0.83 16.25 -3.80
C LEU A 119 1.36 17.63 -3.39
N ALA A 120 2.27 17.65 -2.42
CA ALA A 120 2.89 18.87 -1.89
C ALA A 120 3.74 19.56 -2.96
N ASP A 121 4.50 18.79 -3.74
CA ASP A 121 5.16 19.27 -4.95
C ASP A 121 4.22 19.15 -6.16
N PRO A 122 3.81 20.27 -6.79
CA PRO A 122 2.91 20.23 -7.95
C PRO A 122 3.53 19.60 -9.21
N LYS A 123 4.86 19.42 -9.25
CA LYS A 123 5.57 18.74 -10.35
C LYS A 123 5.54 17.21 -10.19
N MET A 124 5.25 16.72 -8.98
CA MET A 124 5.16 15.30 -8.69
C MET A 124 3.78 14.73 -9.02
N GLN A 125 3.74 13.45 -9.36
CA GLN A 125 2.51 12.72 -9.62
C GLN A 125 2.56 11.33 -8.98
N MET A 126 1.39 10.76 -8.67
CA MET A 126 1.31 9.35 -8.33
C MET A 126 1.76 8.50 -9.54
N PRO A 127 2.40 7.33 -9.35
CA PRO A 127 2.86 6.51 -10.47
C PRO A 127 1.75 6.05 -11.42
N LYS A 128 0.50 6.02 -10.93
CA LYS A 128 -0.71 5.82 -11.74
C LYS A 128 -1.59 7.07 -11.66
N PRO A 129 -1.27 8.16 -12.38
CA PRO A 129 -1.93 9.45 -12.19
C PRO A 129 -3.41 9.44 -12.60
N GLN A 130 -3.81 8.53 -13.48
CA GLN A 130 -5.21 8.34 -13.91
C GLN A 130 -6.01 7.39 -13.02
N ALA A 131 -5.34 6.67 -12.11
CA ALA A 131 -5.91 5.58 -11.35
C ALA A 131 -5.40 5.53 -9.90
N SER A 132 -5.44 6.67 -9.20
CA SER A 132 -5.04 6.77 -7.79
C SER A 132 -6.20 7.30 -6.94
N TRP A 133 -6.84 6.40 -6.19
CA TRP A 133 -7.95 6.72 -5.29
C TRP A 133 -7.63 6.37 -3.85
N VAL A 134 -8.31 7.03 -2.92
CA VAL A 134 -8.32 6.68 -1.50
C VAL A 134 -9.77 6.38 -1.12
N TYR A 135 -9.98 5.32 -0.34
CA TYR A 135 -11.29 4.99 0.21
C TYR A 135 -11.33 5.38 1.68
N LEU A 136 -12.20 6.33 2.04
CA LEU A 136 -12.24 6.94 3.36
C LEU A 136 -12.41 5.93 4.50
N GLY A 137 -13.19 4.86 4.28
CA GLY A 137 -13.44 3.84 5.29
C GLY A 137 -12.33 2.79 5.45
N HIS A 138 -11.20 2.91 4.73
CA HIS A 138 -10.09 1.97 4.82
C HIS A 138 -8.84 2.69 5.34
N PHE A 139 -8.63 2.61 6.65
CA PHE A 139 -7.42 3.07 7.31
C PHE A 139 -7.14 2.21 8.55
N TRP A 140 -5.87 2.15 8.94
CA TRP A 140 -5.43 1.34 10.08
C TRP A 140 -4.24 2.01 10.77
N ALA A 141 -4.18 1.86 12.09
CA ALA A 141 -2.95 2.05 12.84
C ALA A 141 -1.98 0.89 12.59
N VAL A 142 -0.74 1.19 12.20
CA VAL A 142 0.30 0.21 11.89
C VAL A 142 1.66 0.65 12.47
N PRO A 143 2.52 -0.28 12.90
CA PRO A 143 3.87 0.05 13.34
C PRO A 143 4.75 0.43 12.15
N TYR A 144 5.81 1.22 12.38
CA TYR A 144 6.73 1.61 11.30
C TYR A 144 7.52 0.44 10.70
N SER A 145 7.66 -0.67 11.45
CA SER A 145 8.27 -1.91 10.98
C SER A 145 7.60 -2.47 9.72
N VAL A 146 6.29 -2.25 9.52
CA VAL A 146 5.57 -2.73 8.34
C VAL A 146 5.58 -1.74 7.17
N LEU A 147 6.10 -0.52 7.37
CA LEU A 147 6.25 0.48 6.32
C LEU A 147 7.61 0.36 5.63
N GLY A 148 7.61 0.61 4.33
CA GLY A 148 8.78 0.66 3.47
C GLY A 148 8.77 1.91 2.59
N TRP A 149 9.90 2.13 1.92
CA TRP A 149 10.05 3.22 0.98
C TRP A 149 9.25 2.98 -0.29
N PHE A 150 8.53 4.01 -0.75
CA PHE A 150 7.83 3.97 -2.02
C PHE A 150 8.78 4.30 -3.18
N ASN A 151 9.41 3.27 -3.74
CA ASN A 151 10.46 3.40 -4.77
C ASN A 151 9.97 3.61 -6.20
N LYS A 152 8.68 3.92 -6.40
CA LYS A 152 8.08 4.13 -7.72
C LYS A 152 8.04 5.61 -8.13
N ALA A 153 8.56 6.50 -7.29
CA ALA A 153 8.71 7.92 -7.57
C ALA A 153 10.20 8.34 -7.43
N PRO A 154 10.63 9.42 -8.10
CA PRO A 154 12.02 9.91 -8.02
C PRO A 154 12.44 10.34 -6.61
N SER A 155 11.48 10.73 -5.79
CA SER A 155 11.67 11.14 -4.40
C SER A 155 10.50 10.68 -3.54
N LEU A 156 10.61 10.86 -2.22
CA LEU A 156 9.49 10.67 -1.31
C LEU A 156 8.32 11.57 -1.74
N LEU A 157 7.17 10.96 -2.02
CA LEU A 157 5.95 11.70 -2.30
C LEU A 157 5.31 12.12 -0.97
N GLN A 158 4.78 13.34 -0.94
CA GLN A 158 4.04 13.87 0.19
C GLN A 158 2.73 14.48 -0.31
N VAL A 159 1.63 14.24 0.39
CA VAL A 159 0.33 14.86 0.15
C VAL A 159 0.36 16.29 0.70
N SER A 160 -0.25 17.25 -0.01
CA SER A 160 -0.30 18.64 0.46
C SER A 160 -1.03 18.76 1.80
N LYS A 161 -0.60 19.70 2.65
CA LYS A 161 -1.18 19.90 3.99
C LYS A 161 -2.70 20.11 3.94
N ASP A 162 -3.18 20.91 3.00
CA ASP A 162 -4.62 21.17 2.82
C ASP A 162 -5.38 19.90 2.42
N SER A 163 -4.83 19.13 1.49
CA SER A 163 -5.42 17.87 1.03
C SER A 163 -5.51 16.85 2.17
N LEU A 164 -4.46 16.77 2.98
CA LEU A 164 -4.38 15.89 4.15
C LEU A 164 -5.37 16.32 5.25
N ALA A 165 -5.44 17.62 5.55
CA ALA A 165 -6.38 18.16 6.53
C ALA A 165 -7.84 17.86 6.14
N GLN A 166 -8.19 18.11 4.88
CA GLN A 166 -9.51 17.75 4.34
C GLN A 166 -9.75 16.25 4.38
N LEU A 167 -8.75 15.41 4.05
CA LEU A 167 -8.90 13.96 4.09
C LEU A 167 -9.20 13.46 5.51
N ARG A 168 -8.48 13.98 6.51
CA ARG A 168 -8.74 13.68 7.93
C ARG A 168 -10.13 14.15 8.35
N GLN A 169 -10.55 15.33 7.91
CA GLN A 169 -11.88 15.86 8.21
C GLN A 169 -12.98 14.97 7.65
N ASP A 170 -12.89 14.57 6.38
CA ASP A 170 -13.89 13.69 5.75
C ASP A 170 -13.96 12.33 6.45
N ILE A 171 -12.80 11.75 6.81
CA ILE A 171 -12.73 10.52 7.59
C ILE A 171 -13.40 10.73 8.95
N LYS A 172 -13.04 11.79 9.68
CA LYS A 172 -13.62 12.08 11.00
C LYS A 172 -15.13 12.25 10.94
N GLN A 173 -15.65 12.96 9.94
CA GLN A 173 -17.09 13.22 9.81
C GLN A 173 -17.91 11.95 9.58
N LYS A 174 -17.34 10.94 8.90
CA LYS A 174 -18.09 9.74 8.49
C LYS A 174 -17.73 8.46 9.25
N TYR A 175 -16.50 8.40 9.79
CA TYR A 175 -15.91 7.22 10.41
C TYR A 175 -15.26 7.57 11.77
N GLU A 176 -15.91 8.43 12.55
CA GLU A 176 -15.36 8.92 13.83
C GLU A 176 -15.05 7.80 14.83
N SER A 177 -15.92 6.79 14.93
CA SER A 177 -15.70 5.65 15.83
C SER A 177 -14.47 4.85 15.40
N GLN A 178 -14.37 4.47 14.12
CA GLN A 178 -13.21 3.73 13.62
C GLN A 178 -11.91 4.55 13.73
N LEU A 179 -12.00 5.87 13.56
CA LEU A 179 -10.86 6.77 13.73
C LEU A 179 -10.39 6.82 15.19
N ARG A 180 -11.32 6.83 16.15
CA ARG A 180 -10.98 6.72 17.58
C ARG A 180 -10.31 5.38 17.89
N ASP A 181 -10.87 4.26 17.42
CA ASP A 181 -10.27 2.94 17.62
C ASP A 181 -8.83 2.86 17.05
N ALA A 182 -8.59 3.48 15.89
CA ALA A 182 -7.26 3.55 15.31
C ALA A 182 -6.32 4.47 16.10
N LEU A 183 -6.81 5.58 16.66
CA LEU A 183 -6.03 6.47 17.52
C LEU A 183 -5.65 5.80 18.84
N ASP A 184 -6.59 5.06 19.45
CA ASP A 184 -6.36 4.31 20.68
C ASP A 184 -5.28 3.25 20.45
N ARG A 185 -5.39 2.46 19.38
CA ARG A 185 -4.35 1.49 18.97
C ARG A 185 -2.99 2.12 18.66
N LEU A 186 -2.96 3.36 18.18
CA LEU A 186 -1.72 4.08 17.93
C LEU A 186 -1.05 4.54 19.24
N GLY A 187 -1.85 4.81 20.27
CA GLY A 187 -1.40 5.21 21.60
C GLY A 187 -1.10 4.04 22.54
N GLU A 188 -1.61 2.85 22.25
CA GLU A 188 -1.31 1.64 23.01
C GLU A 188 0.19 1.32 22.91
N PRO A 189 0.91 1.21 24.05
CA PRO A 189 2.25 0.69 24.03
C PRO A 189 2.20 -0.75 23.50
N PRO A 190 3.21 -1.20 22.74
CA PRO A 190 3.22 -2.54 22.19
C PRO A 190 3.01 -3.55 23.33
N ALA A 191 1.83 -4.21 23.34
CA ALA A 191 1.44 -5.21 24.34
C ALA A 191 2.66 -6.05 24.74
N VAL A 192 3.10 -5.89 25.98
CA VAL A 192 4.28 -6.60 26.47
C VAL A 192 3.94 -8.08 26.34
N ALA A 193 4.76 -8.83 25.59
CA ALA A 193 4.55 -10.25 25.41
C ALA A 193 4.28 -10.85 26.80
N HIS A 194 3.12 -11.49 26.97
CA HIS A 194 2.87 -12.29 28.15
C HIS A 194 4.01 -13.29 28.23
N THR A 195 4.96 -13.04 29.14
CA THR A 195 5.95 -14.00 29.54
C THR A 195 5.15 -15.18 30.06
N THR A 196 5.04 -16.21 29.23
CA THR A 196 4.62 -17.54 29.63
C THR A 196 5.47 -17.89 30.85
N THR A 197 4.87 -17.78 32.03
CA THR A 197 5.45 -18.24 33.28
C THR A 197 5.64 -19.74 33.12
N ALA A 198 6.89 -20.14 32.89
CA ALA A 198 7.27 -21.55 32.93
C ALA A 198 6.98 -22.09 34.33
N PRO A 199 6.27 -23.22 34.49
CA PRO A 199 6.13 -23.86 35.78
C PRO A 199 7.47 -24.47 36.17
N THR A 200 8.09 -23.90 37.19
CA THR A 200 9.25 -24.45 37.90
C THR A 200 8.83 -25.77 38.55
N THR A 201 9.29 -26.90 38.02
CA THR A 201 9.22 -28.18 38.76
C THR A 201 10.61 -28.80 38.79
N LYS A 202 11.16 -28.87 40.01
CA LYS A 202 12.42 -29.54 40.37
C LYS A 202 12.37 -31.02 39.97
N GLY A 203 13.44 -31.56 39.37
CA GLY A 203 13.64 -33.03 39.28
C GLY A 203 14.36 -33.61 40.51
N PRO A 204 14.96 -34.81 40.43
CA PRO A 204 14.45 -36.19 40.19
C PRO A 204 14.67 -37.07 41.48
N PRO A 205 14.75 -38.44 41.57
CA PRO A 205 14.76 -39.61 40.62
C PRO A 205 13.95 -40.87 41.17
N PRO A 206 14.27 -42.19 40.93
CA PRO A 206 14.69 -42.99 39.76
C PRO A 206 13.78 -44.24 39.42
N GLU A 207 14.08 -44.87 38.27
CA GLU A 207 13.97 -46.31 37.87
C GLU A 207 12.64 -47.10 37.87
N SER A 208 12.24 -47.64 36.69
CA SER A 208 12.38 -49.08 36.34
C SER A 208 11.31 -49.64 35.36
N HIS A 209 11.81 -50.20 34.25
CA HIS A 209 11.32 -51.28 33.36
C HIS A 209 9.94 -51.31 32.66
N ALA A 210 10.06 -51.33 31.32
CA ALA A 210 9.63 -52.40 30.38
C ALA A 210 8.29 -52.31 29.61
N ALA A 211 8.43 -52.75 28.35
CA ALA A 211 7.46 -53.23 27.35
C ALA A 211 6.89 -52.23 26.33
N THR A 212 7.35 -52.42 25.09
CA THR A 212 6.72 -52.10 23.78
C THR A 212 5.53 -53.08 23.51
N PRO A 213 4.77 -53.07 22.37
CA PRO A 213 4.96 -52.34 21.09
C PRO A 213 3.64 -51.85 20.39
N VAL A 214 3.79 -51.37 19.14
CA VAL A 214 2.89 -51.50 17.96
C VAL A 214 1.91 -50.36 17.59
N MET A 215 2.22 -49.75 16.42
CA MET A 215 1.39 -49.16 15.34
C MET A 215 0.46 -47.99 15.71
N THR A 216 0.45 -46.87 14.98
CA THR A 216 -0.03 -46.83 13.59
C THR A 216 0.47 -45.58 12.86
N VAL A 217 1.01 -45.81 11.67
CA VAL A 217 1.32 -44.82 10.65
C VAL A 217 0.01 -44.24 10.09
N SER A 218 -0.12 -42.92 10.06
CA SER A 218 -1.00 -42.25 9.09
C SER A 218 -0.32 -41.01 8.53
N THR A 219 0.39 -41.23 7.43
CA THR A 219 0.68 -40.22 6.42
C THR A 219 -0.57 -39.98 5.60
N GLN A 220 -1.02 -38.73 5.47
CA GLN A 220 -0.88 -38.02 4.19
C GLN A 220 -1.33 -36.56 4.29
N GLN A 221 -0.45 -35.76 3.71
CA GLN A 221 -0.46 -34.34 3.53
C GLN A 221 -1.07 -34.06 2.15
N ALA A 222 -2.02 -33.13 2.04
CA ALA A 222 -2.38 -32.51 0.77
C ALA A 222 -2.56 -31.01 0.97
N THR A 223 -1.41 -30.34 0.94
CA THR A 223 -1.24 -28.89 0.82
C THR A 223 -1.71 -28.43 -0.56
N GLY A 224 -2.88 -27.79 -0.64
CA GLY A 224 -3.27 -26.97 -1.78
C GLY A 224 -2.74 -25.55 -1.65
N LYS A 225 -1.42 -25.35 -1.81
CA LYS A 225 -0.85 -24.00 -2.01
C LYS A 225 -0.98 -23.64 -3.48
N VAL A 226 -2.00 -22.88 -3.82
CA VAL A 226 -2.03 -22.15 -5.10
C VAL A 226 -1.09 -20.95 -4.97
N ALA A 227 0.15 -21.14 -5.39
CA ALA A 227 1.07 -20.04 -5.66
C ALA A 227 0.65 -19.39 -6.98
N MET A 228 -0.08 -18.27 -6.89
CA MET A 228 -0.24 -17.36 -8.02
C MET A 228 1.11 -16.70 -8.30
N SER A 229 1.85 -17.24 -9.27
CA SER A 229 3.04 -16.64 -9.85
C SER A 229 2.61 -15.40 -10.64
N TYR A 230 2.99 -14.21 -10.19
CA TYR A 230 2.94 -13.02 -11.02
C TYR A 230 4.30 -12.87 -11.69
N SER A 231 4.31 -13.13 -13.00
CA SER A 231 5.47 -12.95 -13.87
C SER A 231 5.96 -11.52 -13.80
N ASN A 232 7.24 -11.37 -13.46
CA ASN A 232 8.03 -10.18 -13.78
C ASN A 232 8.04 -9.98 -15.30
N VAL A 233 7.59 -8.83 -15.77
CA VAL A 233 7.98 -8.31 -17.09
C VAL A 233 8.80 -7.05 -16.85
N LEU A 234 10.12 -7.23 -16.96
CA LEU A 234 11.10 -6.17 -17.14
C LEU A 234 11.13 -5.78 -18.62
N SER A 235 11.52 -4.52 -18.85
CA SER A 235 12.16 -4.01 -20.06
C SER A 235 11.27 -3.81 -21.30
N GLY A 236 10.75 -2.59 -21.42
CA GLY A 236 10.27 -2.02 -22.68
C GLY A 236 10.95 -0.66 -22.89
N ILE A 237 11.77 -0.62 -23.93
CA ILE A 237 12.80 0.37 -24.26
C ILE A 237 12.22 1.78 -24.47
N SER A 238 12.98 2.77 -24.01
CA SER A 238 12.82 4.19 -24.28
C SER A 238 12.89 4.47 -25.79
N GLY A 239 11.77 4.84 -26.39
CA GLY A 239 11.69 5.38 -27.75
C GLY A 239 11.36 6.86 -27.67
N ALA A 240 12.40 7.70 -27.60
CA ALA A 240 12.25 9.13 -27.79
C ALA A 240 11.87 9.39 -29.26
N VAL A 241 10.63 9.80 -29.51
CA VAL A 241 10.25 10.40 -30.78
C VAL A 241 10.51 11.90 -30.64
N ILE A 242 11.64 12.34 -31.17
CA ILE A 242 11.93 13.76 -31.43
C ILE A 242 11.14 14.14 -32.68
N THR A 243 10.01 14.81 -32.50
CA THR A 243 9.36 15.53 -33.59
C THR A 243 9.98 16.93 -33.66
N GLN A 244 10.91 17.11 -34.60
CA GLN A 244 11.29 18.43 -35.09
C GLN A 244 10.06 19.06 -35.77
N LEU A 245 9.64 20.22 -35.29
CA LEU A 245 8.80 21.15 -36.06
C LEU A 245 9.64 22.39 -36.34
N SER A 246 10.20 22.41 -37.55
CA SER A 246 10.67 23.61 -38.23
C SER A 246 9.47 24.54 -38.48
N GLY A 247 9.65 25.82 -38.13
CA GLY A 247 8.56 26.77 -38.03
C GLY A 247 8.07 27.39 -39.33
N LEU A 248 7.11 28.31 -39.18
CA LEU A 248 6.94 29.47 -40.05
C LEU A 248 6.15 30.55 -39.29
N ASN A 249 6.62 31.79 -39.40
CA ASN A 249 6.03 33.03 -38.87
C ASN A 249 4.64 33.33 -39.44
N LYS A 250 3.77 33.98 -38.65
CA LYS A 250 3.35 35.39 -38.88
C LYS A 250 2.28 35.85 -37.88
N ASP A 251 2.44 37.10 -37.47
CA ASP A 251 1.46 37.93 -36.75
C ASP A 251 0.11 38.03 -37.47
N THR A 252 -1.00 38.05 -36.72
CA THR A 252 -1.95 39.19 -36.61
C THR A 252 -3.27 38.75 -35.94
N ASP A 253 -3.63 39.51 -34.91
CA ASP A 253 -4.92 40.11 -34.59
C ASP A 253 -6.26 39.34 -34.73
N GLY A 254 -7.11 39.54 -33.71
CA GLY A 254 -8.53 39.82 -33.95
C GLY A 254 -9.52 38.66 -34.17
N SER A 255 -10.37 38.48 -33.15
CA SER A 255 -11.81 38.22 -33.27
C SER A 255 -12.36 36.79 -33.16
N LYS A 256 -13.54 36.77 -32.56
CA LYS A 256 -14.37 35.66 -32.09
C LYS A 256 -14.91 34.84 -33.26
N SER A 257 -15.03 33.52 -33.09
CA SER A 257 -16.15 32.78 -33.68
C SER A 257 -16.45 31.48 -32.93
N TYR A 258 -17.72 31.29 -32.63
CA TYR A 258 -18.31 30.07 -32.11
C TYR A 258 -18.44 29.06 -33.26
N HIS A 259 -17.95 27.83 -33.07
CA HIS A 259 -18.41 26.72 -33.89
C HIS A 259 -18.74 25.49 -33.03
N ALA A 260 -20.03 25.13 -33.10
CA ALA A 260 -20.57 23.87 -32.67
C ALA A 260 -19.99 22.74 -33.54
N MET A 261 -19.42 21.71 -32.91
CA MET A 261 -19.12 20.44 -33.58
C MET A 261 -20.20 19.41 -33.26
N ARG A 262 -20.97 19.07 -34.30
CA ARG A 262 -21.72 17.82 -34.41
C ARG A 262 -20.70 16.68 -34.58
N ILE A 263 -20.82 15.64 -33.75
CA ILE A 263 -20.14 14.36 -33.96
C ILE A 263 -21.13 13.42 -34.63
N THR A 264 -20.83 13.07 -35.88
CA THR A 264 -21.52 12.01 -36.63
C THR A 264 -20.88 10.67 -36.24
N ALA A 265 -21.69 9.73 -35.79
CA ALA A 265 -21.29 8.35 -35.56
C ALA A 265 -21.16 7.61 -36.90
N LEU A 266 -20.07 6.88 -37.08
CA LEU A 266 -19.93 5.87 -38.13
C LEU A 266 -19.52 4.56 -37.46
N ARG A 267 -20.41 3.57 -37.60
CA ARG A 267 -20.18 2.15 -37.29
C ARG A 267 -19.30 1.54 -38.39
N ALA A 268 -18.36 0.70 -37.96
CA ALA A 268 -18.03 -0.58 -38.58
C ALA A 268 -17.62 -1.52 -37.45
#